data_AF-A0A934YV08-F1
#
_entry.id   AF-A0A934YV08-F1
#
_cell.length_a   1.000
_cell.length_b   1.000
_cell.length_c   1.000
_cell.angle_alpha   90.00
_cell.angle_beta   90.00
_cell.angle_gamma   90.00
#
_symmetry.space_group_name_H-M   'P 1'
#
loop_
_entity.id
_entity.type
_entity.pdbx_description
1 polymer ?
#
loop_
_entity_poly.entity_id
_entity_poly.type
_entity_poly.pdbx_seq_one_letter_code
_entity_poly.pdbx_strand_id
1 'polypeptide(L)' 'MPRARKKLILTQPIKEGLKAIKVRLDHRTVITLANIKALDFWKQRYPKAEVIS' A
#
# COMPACT_ATOMS: atom_id res chain seq x y z
N MET A 1 44.79 -6.20 6.23
CA MET A 1 44.05 -5.09 6.88
C MET A 1 42.56 -5.40 6.80
N PRO A 2 41.78 -5.29 7.89
CA PRO A 2 40.36 -5.60 7.86
C PRO A 2 39.59 -4.53 7.07
N ARG A 3 38.87 -4.94 6.03
CA ARG A 3 38.08 -4.05 5.16
C ARG A 3 36.84 -3.58 5.91
N ALA A 4 36.64 -2.26 6.01
CA ALA A 4 35.43 -1.69 6.61
C ALA A 4 34.17 -2.20 5.88
N ARG A 5 33.24 -2.79 6.63
CA ARG A 5 31.96 -3.28 6.09
C ARG A 5 31.00 -2.11 5.95
N LYS A 6 30.35 -1.98 4.78
CA LYS A 6 29.32 -0.95 4.55
C LYS A 6 28.13 -1.18 5.48
N LYS A 7 27.64 -0.10 6.09
CA LYS A 7 26.47 -0.12 6.97
C LYS A 7 25.22 -0.42 6.13
N LEU A 8 24.45 -1.44 6.52
CA LEU A 8 23.19 -1.78 5.86
C LEU A 8 22.18 -0.65 6.12
N ILE A 9 21.69 -0.04 5.05
CA ILE A 9 20.60 0.94 5.11
C ILE A 9 19.30 0.13 5.10
N LEU A 10 18.59 0.12 6.24
CA LEU A 10 17.35 -0.64 6.44
C LEU A 10 16.08 0.17 6.11
N THR A 11 16.22 1.41 5.66
CA THR A 11 15.08 2.28 5.34
C THR A 11 14.55 2.00 3.95
N GLN A 12 13.24 1.75 3.86
CA GLN A 12 12.54 1.63 2.60
C GLN A 12 12.52 3.01 1.89
N PRO A 13 12.87 3.10 0.61
CA PRO A 13 12.78 4.35 -0.13
C PRO A 13 11.31 4.77 -0.23
N ILE A 14 10.99 5.94 0.33
CA ILE A 14 9.68 6.56 0.20
C ILE A 14 9.57 7.04 -1.25
N LYS A 15 8.73 6.37 -2.04
CA LYS A 15 8.43 6.80 -3.41
C LYS A 15 7.44 7.96 -3.33
N GLU A 16 7.92 9.19 -3.40
CA GLU A 16 7.09 10.39 -3.51
C GLU A 16 6.14 10.24 -4.72
N GLY A 17 4.83 10.27 -4.47
CA GLY A 17 3.77 10.15 -5.49
C GLY A 17 2.89 8.91 -5.39
N LEU A 18 3.27 7.88 -4.63
CA LEU A 18 2.41 6.72 -4.37
C LEU A 18 1.43 7.04 -3.23
N LYS A 19 0.26 7.57 -3.59
CA LYS A 19 -0.89 7.65 -2.68
C LYS A 19 -1.43 6.23 -2.47
N ALA A 20 -0.89 5.56 -1.47
CA ALA A 20 -1.31 4.24 -1.04
C ALA A 20 -2.64 4.35 -0.28
N ILE A 21 -3.75 4.18 -0.97
CA ILE A 21 -5.09 4.19 -0.38
C ILE A 21 -5.39 2.79 0.11
N LYS A 22 -5.51 2.60 1.42
CA LYS A 22 -5.87 1.31 2.00
C LYS A 22 -7.38 1.15 1.95
N VAL A 23 -7.84 0.10 1.30
CA VAL A 23 -9.25 -0.24 1.17
C VAL A 23 -9.49 -1.61 1.78
N ARG A 24 -10.46 -1.70 2.68
CA ARG A 24 -11.01 -2.95 3.18
C ARG A 24 -12.09 -3.41 2.22
N LEU A 25 -11.93 -4.57 1.60
CA LEU A 25 -12.99 -5.17 0.79
C LEU A 25 -13.97 -5.96 1.67
N ASP A 26 -13.41 -6.68 2.66
CA ASP A 26 -14.11 -7.58 3.57
C ASP A 26 -13.41 -7.62 4.93
N HIS A 27 -13.99 -8.35 5.89
CA HIS A 27 -13.43 -8.57 7.22
C HIS A 27 -12.01 -9.21 7.24
N ARG A 28 -11.59 -9.89 6.17
CA ARG A 28 -10.26 -10.53 6.06
C ARG A 28 -9.31 -9.86 5.08
N THR A 29 -9.81 -8.99 4.21
CA THR A 29 -9.06 -8.56 3.02
C THR A 29 -8.90 -7.05 3.01
N VAL A 30 -7.64 -6.62 3.13
CA VAL A 30 -7.23 -5.22 2.99
C VAL A 30 -6.27 -5.13 1.81
N ILE A 31 -6.59 -4.28 0.84
CA ILE A 31 -5.75 -4.01 -0.33
C ILE A 31 -5.23 -2.57 -0.30
N THR A 32 -4.11 -2.35 -0.96
CA THR A 32 -3.56 -1.00 -1.17
C THR A 32 -3.79 -0.62 -2.62
N LEU A 33 -4.56 0.43 -2.86
CA LEU A 33 -4.80 1.01 -4.18
C LEU A 33 -3.87 2.19 -4.41
N ALA A 34 -3.42 2.35 -5.65
CA ALA A 34 -2.66 3.52 -6.07
C ALA A 34 -3.56 4.67 -6.57
N ASN A 35 -4.84 4.40 -6.85
CA ASN A 35 -5.77 5.37 -7.43
C ASN A 35 -7.20 5.12 -6.92
N ILE A 36 -7.92 6.19 -6.61
CA ILE A 36 -9.31 6.18 -6.17
C ILE A 36 -10.26 5.63 -7.23
N LYS A 37 -9.96 5.76 -8.53
CA LYS A 37 -10.82 5.19 -9.59
C LYS A 37 -10.95 3.66 -9.50
N ALA A 38 -9.92 2.99 -8.97
CA ALA A 38 -9.97 1.55 -8.77
C ALA A 38 -10.95 1.15 -7.66
N LEU A 39 -11.30 2.06 -6.74
CA LEU A 39 -12.25 1.80 -5.67
C LEU A 39 -13.67 1.59 -6.22
N ASP A 40 -14.07 2.30 -7.28
CA ASP A 40 -15.38 2.11 -7.90
C ASP A 40 -15.52 0.71 -8.53
N PHE A 41 -14.44 0.20 -9.14
CA PHE A 41 -14.40 -1.19 -9.63
C PHE A 41 -14.59 -2.20 -8.50
N TRP A 42 -13.94 -1.98 -7.36
CA TRP A 42 -14.08 -2.88 -6.21
C TRP A 42 -15.44 -2.75 -5.53
N LYS A 43 -16.07 -1.57 -5.52
CA LYS A 43 -17.43 -1.38 -4.99
C LYS A 43 -18.49 -2.17 -5.74
N GLN A 44 -18.32 -2.37 -7.05
CA GLN A 44 -19.23 -3.22 -7.83
C GLN A 44 -19.21 -4.68 -7.37
N ARG A 45 -18.03 -5.18 -6.98
CA ARG A 45 -17.84 -6.58 -6.56
C ARG A 45 -17.99 -6.79 -5.05
N TYR A 46 -17.64 -5.78 -4.26
CA TYR A 46 -17.70 -5.75 -2.81
C TYR A 46 -18.44 -4.48 -2.38
N PRO A 47 -19.77 -4.57 -2.20
CA PRO A 47 -20.60 -3.41 -1.85
C PRO A 47 -20.20 -2.74 -0.52
N LYS A 48 -19.55 -3.51 0.36
CA LYS A 48 -19.07 -3.07 1.68
C LYS A 48 -17.62 -2.58 1.67
N ALA A 49 -17.05 -2.30 0.49
CA ALA A 49 -15.69 -1.82 0.38
C ALA A 49 -15.55 -0.42 1.02
N GLU A 50 -14.68 -0.30 2.03
CA GLU A 50 -14.47 0.90 2.82
C GLU A 50 -13.01 1.36 2.75
N VAL A 51 -12.79 2.66 2.63
CA VAL A 51 -11.43 3.24 2.71
C VAL A 51 -11.03 3.33 4.19
N ILE A 52 -9.87 2.77 4.53
CA ILE A 52 -9.31 2.83 5.88
C ILE A 52 -8.32 3.98 6.02
N SER A 53 -7.53 4.30 4.98
CA SER A 53 -6.52 5.38 5.03
C SER A 53 -6.02 5.80 3.66
#